data_AF-A0A3D4CIB9-F1
#
_entry.id   AF-A0A3D4CIB9-F1
#
_cell.length_a   1.000
_cell.length_b   1.000
_cell.length_c   1.000
_cell.angle_alpha   90.00
_cell.angle_beta   90.00
_cell.angle_gamma   90.00
#
_symmetry.space_group_name_H-M   'P 1'
#
loop_
_entity.id
_entity.type
_entity.pdbx_description
1 polymer ?
#
loop_
_entity_poly.entity_id
_entity_poly.type
_entity_poly.pdbx_seq_one_letter_code
_entity_poly.pdbx_strand_id
1 'polypeptide(L)'
;MFKITFLAQSDELSKLAERIAHQHHGYVVPDYEKEYREMVNRELSTLDYYRIAKGMLNKELEYENTSKKFLISINNPYLIYNKSLAQSGDVHPKFTDVINQCKYDYVLLPNNNEFNTENIEIKNIKQFNIKELEDLIKNNI
;
A
#
# COMPACT_ATOMS: atom_id res chain seq x y z
N MET A 1 12.18 1.21 12.01
CA MET A 1 10.72 1.44 11.94
C MET A 1 10.16 0.42 10.96
N PHE A 2 9.06 -0.25 11.29
CA PHE A 2 8.50 -1.29 10.42
C PHE A 2 7.51 -0.71 9.39
N LYS A 3 7.52 -1.23 8.16
CA LYS A 3 6.61 -0.87 7.08
C LYS A 3 5.64 -2.00 6.80
N ILE A 4 4.35 -1.71 6.90
CA ILE A 4 3.26 -2.65 6.69
C ILE A 4 2.45 -2.17 5.48
N THR A 5 2.02 -3.07 4.61
CA THR A 5 1.08 -2.71 3.53
C THR A 5 -0.02 -3.75 3.36
N PHE A 6 -1.07 -3.39 2.61
CA PHE A 6 -2.13 -4.30 2.18
C PHE A 6 -2.04 -4.54 0.67
N LEU A 7 -2.35 -5.75 0.20
CA LEU A 7 -2.50 -6.02 -1.25
C LEU A 7 -3.95 -5.89 -1.74
N ALA A 8 -4.79 -5.24 -0.95
CA ALA A 8 -6.16 -4.89 -1.29
C ALA A 8 -6.52 -3.54 -0.66
N GLN A 9 -7.41 -2.80 -1.32
CA GLN A 9 -7.93 -1.53 -0.81
C GLN A 9 -9.44 -1.66 -0.61
N SER A 10 -9.89 -1.38 0.61
CA SER A 10 -11.31 -1.20 0.93
C SER A 10 -11.48 -0.13 2.02
N ASP A 11 -12.69 0.39 2.19
CA ASP A 11 -12.99 1.35 3.24
C ASP A 11 -12.84 0.73 4.64
N GLU A 12 -13.16 -0.56 4.78
CA GLU A 12 -12.97 -1.32 6.01
C GLU A 12 -11.49 -1.49 6.34
N LEU A 13 -10.65 -1.80 5.34
CA LEU A 13 -9.20 -1.89 5.51
C LEU A 13 -8.58 -0.55 5.89
N SER A 14 -9.09 0.54 5.31
CA SER A 14 -8.63 1.89 5.65
C SER A 14 -8.96 2.24 7.10
N LYS A 15 -10.21 2.02 7.53
CA LYS A 15 -10.64 2.21 8.93
C LYS A 15 -9.87 1.30 9.89
N LEU A 16 -9.56 0.07 9.49
CA LEU A 16 -8.77 -0.87 10.28
C LEU A 16 -7.33 -0.36 10.46
N ALA A 17 -6.67 0.08 9.39
CA ALA A 17 -5.33 0.63 9.43
C ALA A 17 -5.25 1.86 10.36
N GLU A 18 -6.22 2.78 10.26
CA GLU A 18 -6.32 3.94 11.15
C GLU A 18 -6.47 3.53 12.62
N ARG A 19 -7.33 2.54 12.90
CA ARG A 19 -7.52 2.02 14.26
C ARG A 19 -6.25 1.41 14.84
N ILE A 20 -5.53 0.58 14.06
CA ILE A 20 -4.27 -0.04 14.49
C ILE A 20 -3.21 1.03 14.75
N ALA A 21 -3.05 1.98 13.82
CA ALA A 21 -2.10 3.07 13.97
C ALA A 21 -2.40 3.90 15.23
N HIS A 22 -3.68 4.24 15.47
CA HIS A 22 -4.09 4.97 16.67
C HIS A 22 -3.81 4.18 17.97
N GLN A 23 -4.18 2.90 18.03
CA GLN A 23 -4.01 2.06 19.22
C GLN A 23 -2.55 1.80 19.60
N HIS A 24 -1.67 1.69 18.60
CA HIS A 24 -0.28 1.30 18.81
C HIS A 24 0.73 2.43 18.55
N HIS A 25 0.26 3.67 18.39
CA HIS A 25 1.07 4.85 18.08
C HIS A 25 1.91 4.68 16.80
N GLY A 26 1.31 4.07 15.78
CA GLY A 26 1.83 4.01 14.42
C GLY A 26 1.29 5.14 13.55
N TYR A 27 1.63 5.11 12.27
CA TYR A 27 1.18 6.10 11.29
C TYR A 27 0.54 5.42 10.08
N VAL A 28 -0.49 6.03 9.49
CA VAL A 28 -1.06 5.61 8.21
C VAL A 28 -0.62 6.59 7.14
N VAL A 29 0.00 6.08 6.08
CA VAL A 29 0.44 6.93 4.96
C VAL A 29 -0.80 7.44 4.22
N PRO A 30 -0.94 8.77 3.99
CA PRO A 30 -2.06 9.33 3.25
C PRO A 30 -2.16 8.79 1.82
N ASP A 31 -3.38 8.63 1.33
CA ASP A 31 -3.64 8.11 -0.01
C ASP A 31 -3.32 9.16 -1.10
N TYR A 32 -2.10 9.09 -1.64
CA TYR A 32 -1.66 9.99 -2.70
C TYR A 32 -2.46 9.85 -4.01
N GLU A 33 -3.07 8.69 -4.27
CA GLU A 33 -3.91 8.54 -5.48
C GLU A 33 -5.09 9.49 -5.43
N LYS A 34 -5.72 9.61 -4.25
CA LYS A 34 -6.84 10.53 -4.02
C LYS A 34 -6.41 11.98 -4.26
N GLU A 35 -5.30 12.40 -3.64
CA GLU A 35 -4.75 13.74 -3.80
C GLU A 35 -4.44 14.06 -5.27
N TYR A 36 -3.82 13.12 -5.99
CA TYR A 36 -3.48 13.31 -7.39
C TYR A 36 -4.72 13.41 -8.30
N ARG A 37 -5.75 12.58 -8.05
CA ARG A 37 -7.01 12.63 -8.81
C ARG A 37 -7.72 13.96 -8.64
N GLU A 38 -7.76 14.49 -7.42
CA GLU A 38 -8.33 15.81 -7.12
C GLU A 38 -7.56 16.93 -7.83
N MET A 39 -6.22 16.84 -7.91
CA MET A 39 -5.39 17.83 -8.60
C MET A 39 -5.60 17.84 -10.13
N VAL A 40 -5.69 16.66 -10.75
CA VAL A 40 -5.70 16.54 -12.22
C VAL A 40 -7.10 16.65 -12.81
N ASN A 41 -8.14 16.25 -12.07
CA ASN A 41 -9.56 16.39 -12.44
C ASN A 41 -9.90 15.99 -13.89
N ARG A 42 -9.35 14.85 -14.34
CA ARG A 42 -9.65 14.20 -15.61
C ARG A 42 -9.40 12.70 -15.49
N GLU A 43 -9.74 11.94 -16.53
CA GLU A 43 -9.34 10.54 -16.63
C GLU A 43 -7.81 10.38 -16.60
N LEU A 44 -7.35 9.31 -15.97
CA LEU A 44 -5.94 9.04 -15.77
C LEU A 44 -5.35 8.33 -16.99
N SER A 45 -4.21 8.82 -17.45
CA SER A 45 -3.37 8.15 -18.44
C SER A 45 -2.38 7.21 -17.76
N THR A 46 -1.73 6.33 -18.54
CA THR A 46 -0.62 5.48 -18.07
C THR A 46 0.49 6.29 -17.36
N LEU A 47 0.77 7.51 -17.84
CA LEU A 47 1.75 8.41 -17.22
C LEU A 47 1.27 8.92 -15.85
N ASP A 48 -0.03 9.11 -15.67
CA ASP A 48 -0.60 9.52 -14.38
C ASP A 48 -0.48 8.42 -13.34
N TYR A 49 -0.77 7.15 -13.71
CA TYR A 49 -0.54 6.02 -12.81
C TYR A 49 0.91 5.92 -12.35
N TYR A 50 1.87 6.13 -13.26
CA TYR A 50 3.28 6.18 -12.90
C TYR A 50 3.60 7.34 -11.93
N ARG A 51 3.04 8.53 -12.17
CA ARG A 51 3.21 9.69 -11.28
C ARG A 51 2.61 9.43 -9.90
N ILE A 52 1.44 8.79 -9.83
CA ILE A 52 0.79 8.36 -8.59
C ILE A 52 1.71 7.40 -7.83
N ALA A 53 2.20 6.33 -8.48
CA ALA A 53 3.09 5.38 -7.84
C ALA A 53 4.37 6.03 -7.30
N LYS A 54 4.97 6.95 -8.07
CA LYS A 54 6.15 7.69 -7.63
C LYS A 54 5.85 8.60 -6.44
N GLY A 55 4.72 9.30 -6.45
CA GLY A 55 4.32 10.16 -5.35
C GLY A 55 3.96 9.38 -4.08
N MET A 56 3.39 8.18 -4.21
CA MET A 56 3.20 7.26 -3.08
C MET A 56 4.53 6.87 -2.44
N LEU A 57 5.49 6.41 -3.24
CA LEU A 57 6.82 6.08 -2.73
C LEU A 57 7.46 7.28 -2.02
N ASN A 58 7.35 8.48 -2.59
CA ASN A 58 7.88 9.69 -1.96
C ASN A 58 7.19 10.01 -0.62
N LYS A 59 5.86 9.89 -0.54
CA LYS A 59 5.14 10.07 0.73
C LYS A 59 5.56 9.04 1.76
N GLU A 60 5.68 7.77 1.37
CA GLU A 60 6.15 6.75 2.31
C GLU A 60 7.52 7.11 2.88
N LEU A 61 8.46 7.54 2.03
CA LEU A 61 9.80 7.96 2.45
C LEU A 61 9.77 9.20 3.34
N GLU A 62 8.86 10.14 3.09
CA GLU A 62 8.65 11.30 3.97
C GLU A 62 8.18 10.88 5.36
N TYR A 63 7.18 9.99 5.43
CA TYR A 63 6.61 9.53 6.70
C TYR A 63 7.49 8.51 7.43
N GLU A 64 8.34 7.79 6.70
CA GLU A 64 9.36 6.91 7.26
C GLU A 64 10.35 7.66 8.15
N ASN A 65 10.70 8.90 7.79
CA ASN A 65 11.59 9.73 8.58
C ASN A 65 10.91 10.38 9.81
N THR A 66 9.57 10.34 9.90
CA THR A 66 8.81 11.01 10.96
C THR A 66 8.14 10.06 11.95
N SER A 67 7.81 8.83 11.53
CA SER A 67 7.19 7.83 12.40
C SER A 67 8.22 7.12 13.29
N LYS A 68 7.88 6.95 14.58
CA LYS A 68 8.79 6.38 15.59
C LYS A 68 8.69 4.85 15.74
N LYS A 69 7.59 4.22 15.28
CA LYS A 69 7.32 2.80 15.52
C LYS A 69 7.14 2.02 14.22
N PHE A 70 6.03 2.27 13.52
CA PHE A 70 5.71 1.65 12.25
C PHE A 70 4.86 2.58 11.39
N LEU A 71 4.81 2.30 10.09
CA LEU A 71 3.88 2.91 9.15
C LEU A 71 3.05 1.84 8.44
N ILE A 72 1.82 2.21 8.11
CA ILE A 72 0.89 1.40 7.34
C ILE A 72 0.60 2.13 6.03
N SER A 73 0.96 1.51 4.91
CA SER A 73 0.60 1.94 3.56
C SER A 73 -0.62 1.16 3.09
N ILE A 74 -1.81 1.77 3.13
CA ILE A 74 -3.05 1.15 2.65
C ILE A 74 -3.07 1.04 1.12
N ASN A 75 -2.52 2.05 0.46
CA ASN A 75 -2.33 2.09 -0.99
C ASN A 75 -0.83 2.03 -1.29
N ASN A 76 -0.44 1.31 -2.32
CA ASN A 76 0.98 1.11 -2.66
C ASN A 76 1.19 1.06 -4.18
N PRO A 77 2.43 1.24 -4.66
CA PRO A 77 2.74 1.17 -6.09
C PRO A 77 2.31 -0.14 -6.77
N TYR A 78 2.25 -1.27 -6.05
CA TYR A 78 1.78 -2.54 -6.61
C TYR A 78 0.29 -2.50 -6.98
N LEU A 79 -0.56 -1.92 -6.13
CA LEU A 79 -1.98 -1.71 -6.41
C LEU A 79 -2.20 -0.76 -7.60
N ILE A 80 -1.40 0.30 -7.69
CA ILE A 80 -1.48 1.27 -8.79
C ILE A 80 -1.04 0.65 -10.12
N TYR A 81 -0.06 -0.24 -10.10
CA TYR A 81 0.34 -1.01 -11.28
C TYR A 81 -0.82 -1.84 -11.84
N ASN A 82 -1.50 -2.61 -10.97
CA ASN A 82 -2.65 -3.42 -11.36
C ASN A 82 -3.81 -2.55 -11.88
N LYS A 83 -4.06 -1.38 -11.25
CA LYS A 83 -5.05 -0.41 -11.73
C LYS A 83 -4.70 0.15 -13.11
N SER A 84 -3.42 0.46 -13.38
CA SER A 84 -2.96 0.90 -14.70
C SER A 84 -3.22 -0.18 -15.75
N LEU A 85 -2.82 -1.43 -15.51
CA LEU A 85 -3.11 -2.54 -16.43
C LEU A 85 -4.60 -2.71 -16.68
N ALA A 86 -5.43 -2.66 -15.64
CA ALA A 86 -6.86 -2.86 -15.75
C ALA A 86 -7.57 -1.73 -16.51
N GLN A 87 -7.12 -0.47 -16.37
CA GLN A 87 -7.80 0.68 -16.96
C GLN A 87 -7.23 1.10 -18.31
N SER A 88 -5.90 1.08 -18.49
CA SER A 88 -5.25 1.51 -19.74
C SER A 88 -4.73 0.36 -20.60
N GLY A 89 -4.76 -0.89 -20.11
CA GLY A 89 -4.18 -2.05 -20.83
C GLY A 89 -2.65 -2.01 -20.95
N ASP A 90 -2.01 -1.04 -20.29
CA ASP A 90 -0.58 -0.74 -20.40
C ASP A 90 -0.05 -0.13 -19.10
N VAL A 91 1.28 -0.19 -18.93
CA VAL A 91 2.04 0.33 -17.79
C VAL A 91 3.27 1.08 -18.26
N HIS A 92 3.60 2.17 -17.58
CA HIS A 92 4.79 2.95 -17.94
C HIS A 92 6.07 2.10 -17.80
N PRO A 93 7.05 2.17 -18.72
CA PRO A 93 8.23 1.28 -18.67
C PRO A 93 9.07 1.37 -17.39
N LYS A 94 9.05 2.53 -16.73
CA LYS A 94 9.76 2.78 -15.46
C LYS A 94 8.94 2.46 -14.20
N PHE A 95 7.76 1.86 -14.35
CA PHE A 95 6.89 1.58 -13.21
C PHE A 95 7.51 0.51 -12.30
N THR A 96 8.10 -0.53 -12.90
CA THR A 96 8.83 -1.59 -12.19
C THR A 96 9.96 -1.05 -11.33
N ASP A 97 10.65 0.03 -11.76
CA ASP A 97 11.67 0.70 -10.95
C ASP A 97 11.09 1.25 -9.63
N VAL A 98 9.86 1.78 -9.67
CA VAL A 98 9.17 2.30 -8.47
C VAL A 98 8.78 1.14 -7.55
N ILE A 99 8.25 0.04 -8.10
CA ILE A 99 7.89 -1.15 -7.32
C ILE A 99 9.13 -1.75 -6.64
N ASN A 100 10.26 -1.84 -7.34
CA ASN A 100 11.50 -2.42 -6.81
C ASN A 100 12.09 -1.60 -5.63
N GLN A 101 11.78 -0.30 -5.59
CA GLN A 101 12.15 0.59 -4.50
C GLN A 101 11.23 0.45 -3.28
N CYS A 102 10.04 -0.12 -3.43
CA CYS A 102 9.14 -0.36 -2.30
C CYS A 102 9.73 -1.45 -1.40
N LYS A 103 9.93 -1.12 -0.13
CA LYS A 103 10.38 -2.05 0.91
C LYS A 103 9.30 -2.11 1.98
N TYR A 104 8.67 -3.28 2.11
CA TYR A 104 7.70 -3.57 3.16
C TYR A 104 8.23 -4.72 4.00
N ASP A 105 8.17 -4.59 5.33
CA ASP A 105 8.52 -5.66 6.26
C ASP A 105 7.38 -6.67 6.37
N TYR A 106 6.13 -6.19 6.25
CA TYR A 106 4.93 -7.00 6.36
C TYR A 106 3.91 -6.63 5.28
N VAL A 107 3.23 -7.65 4.77
CA VAL A 107 2.15 -7.53 3.80
C VAL A 107 0.94 -8.25 4.37
N LEU A 108 -0.19 -7.55 4.42
CA LEU A 108 -1.45 -8.03 4.96
C LEU A 108 -2.41 -8.42 3.85
N LEU A 109 -2.96 -9.62 3.98
CA LEU A 109 -3.96 -10.20 3.08
C LEU A 109 -5.25 -10.41 3.86
N PRO A 110 -6.36 -9.74 3.50
CA PRO A 110 -7.64 -9.99 4.16
C PRO A 110 -8.14 -11.41 3.86
N ASN A 111 -8.45 -12.18 4.90
CA ASN A 111 -9.17 -13.44 4.75
C ASN A 111 -10.63 -13.12 4.40
N ASN A 112 -10.98 -13.17 3.10
CA ASN A 112 -12.29 -13.53 2.53
C ASN A 112 -12.28 -13.39 0.98
N ASN A 113 -11.75 -14.43 0.32
CA ASN A 113 -12.25 -15.15 -0.86
C ASN A 113 -12.87 -14.51 -2.12
N GLU A 114 -12.60 -13.28 -2.54
CA GLU A 114 -12.67 -12.96 -4.00
C GLU A 114 -11.54 -12.03 -4.46
N PHE A 115 -10.37 -12.61 -4.75
CA PHE A 115 -9.29 -12.01 -5.56
C PHE A 115 -8.77 -13.08 -6.52
N ASN A 116 -9.20 -13.04 -7.78
CA ASN A 116 -8.95 -14.11 -8.75
C ASN A 116 -7.45 -14.23 -9.10
N THR A 117 -6.98 -15.47 -9.10
CA THR A 117 -5.62 -15.93 -8.80
C THR A 117 -4.74 -16.25 -10.01
N GLU A 118 -4.90 -15.58 -11.15
CA GLU A 118 -4.09 -15.95 -12.33
C GLU A 118 -2.84 -15.07 -12.45
N ASN A 119 -1.82 -15.47 -11.68
CA ASN A 119 -0.39 -15.16 -11.78
C ASN A 119 0.19 -13.97 -10.99
N ILE A 120 0.33 -14.13 -9.68
CA ILE A 120 1.32 -13.39 -8.89
C ILE A 120 1.98 -14.32 -7.85
N GLU A 121 3.20 -14.76 -8.12
CA GLU A 121 4.08 -15.39 -7.12
C GLU A 121 4.86 -14.29 -6.40
N ILE A 122 4.45 -13.92 -5.19
CA ILE A 122 5.26 -13.11 -4.27
C ILE A 122 5.62 -13.96 -3.05
N LYS A 123 6.87 -14.41 -3.02
CA LYS A 123 7.43 -15.16 -1.91
C LYS A 123 7.56 -14.27 -0.67
N ASN A 124 7.11 -14.83 0.46
CA ASN A 124 7.19 -14.32 1.84
C ASN A 124 6.11 -13.31 2.30
N ILE A 125 4.85 -13.55 1.95
CA ILE A 125 3.71 -12.83 2.55
C ILE A 125 3.09 -13.72 3.64
N LYS A 126 3.38 -13.43 4.90
CA LYS A 126 2.68 -14.09 6.03
C LYS A 126 1.25 -13.55 6.08
N GLN A 127 0.28 -14.42 5.83
CA GLN A 127 -1.13 -14.14 6.09
C GLN A 127 -1.31 -14.00 7.60
N PHE A 128 -1.93 -12.91 8.05
CA PHE A 128 -2.25 -12.69 9.46
C PHE A 128 -3.70 -12.26 9.60
N ASN A 129 -4.37 -12.77 10.62
CA ASN A 129 -5.59 -12.16 11.12
C ASN A 129 -5.27 -10.93 12.01
N ILE A 130 -6.30 -10.16 12.36
CA ILE A 130 -6.14 -8.92 13.15
C ILE A 130 -5.43 -9.18 14.48
N LYS A 131 -5.78 -10.28 15.17
CA LYS A 131 -5.19 -10.63 16.46
C LYS A 131 -3.70 -10.97 16.33
N GLU A 132 -3.33 -11.71 15.30
CA GLU A 132 -1.93 -12.03 15.00
C GLU A 132 -1.11 -10.79 14.67
N LEU A 133 -1.70 -9.80 13.98
CA LEU A 133 -1.05 -8.52 13.72
C LEU A 133 -0.88 -7.71 15.02
N GLU A 134 -1.90 -7.63 15.86
CA GLU A 134 -1.82 -6.97 17.16
C GLU A 134 -0.76 -7.62 18.07
N ASP A 135 -0.71 -8.95 18.10
CA ASP A 135 0.28 -9.71 18.87
C ASP A 135 1.70 -9.53 18.31
N LEU A 136 1.85 -9.47 16.98
CA LEU A 136 3.13 -9.16 16.32
C LEU A 136 3.62 -7.77 16.74
N ILE A 137 2.74 -6.76 16.70
CA ILE A 137 3.06 -5.38 17.08
C ILE A 137 3.45 -5.30 18.58
N LYS A 138 2.75 -6.02 19.46
CA LYS A 138 3.07 -6.04 20.91
C LYS A 138 4.40 -6.72 21.23
N ASN A 139 4.79 -7.76 20.48
CA ASN A 139 5.97 -8.56 20.78
C ASN A 139 7.26 -8.05 20.12
N ASN A 140 7.17 -7.13 19.15
CA ASN A 140 8.32 -6.62 18.39
C ASN A 140 8.58 -5.11 18.61
N ILE A 141 7.87 -4.47 19.55
CA ILE A 141 7.99 -3.05 19.93
C ILE A 141 8.08 -2.95 21.45
#